data_AF-A0A3N2FX50-F1
#
_entry.id   AF-A0A3N2FX50-F1
#
_cell.length_a   1.000
_cell.length_b   1.000
_cell.length_c   1.000
_cell.angle_alpha   90.00
_cell.angle_beta   90.00
_cell.angle_gamma   90.00
#
_symmetry.space_group_name_H-M   'P 1'
#
loop_
_entity.id
_entity.type
_entity.pdbx_description
1 polymer ?
#
loop_
_entity_poly.entity_id
_entity_poly.type
_entity_poly.pdbx_seq_one_letter_code
_entity_poly.pdbx_strand_id
1 'polypeptide(L)'
;MSTYTCTVLTPEQQSQLLTDVRAGMSPAEALEKYGASRSVLQRVLRANGQGFVNKRIYDDSAVIEALRSGESLHIIHRRTGISWQRLVRVESEHGPFADRTRNKRAEKTARMIELAPTMTGPQIAAHLGLSSSTVSLYLKSAGVKPVQTRRAAGTVKPPSLRVVKDPKPAPIKRSKAKPPKRDPLYLTCSRKHPITKSNRVKGTLNECLVCKRRGVSLPTNLVAARDALIAELEAVIAREVAELTADLRPEMEKAA
;
A
#
# COMPACT_ATOMS: atom_id res chain seq x y z
N MET A 1 -17.36 -18.83 33.01
CA MET A 1 -17.65 -19.26 31.62
C MET A 1 -19.17 -19.30 31.48
N SER A 2 -19.77 -18.33 30.80
CA SER A 2 -21.22 -18.31 30.59
C SER A 2 -21.60 -19.34 29.53
N THR A 3 -22.38 -20.36 29.92
CA THR A 3 -22.86 -21.41 29.02
C THR A 3 -24.05 -20.87 28.24
N TYR A 4 -23.80 -20.29 27.07
CA TYR A 4 -24.87 -19.81 26.20
C TYR A 4 -25.65 -21.00 25.63
N THR A 5 -26.90 -21.15 26.06
CA THR A 5 -27.82 -22.13 25.51
C THR A 5 -28.23 -21.71 24.10
N CYS A 6 -28.43 -22.68 23.22
CA CYS A 6 -28.91 -22.43 21.85
C CYS A 6 -30.42 -22.17 21.90
N THR A 7 -30.82 -21.07 22.54
CA THR A 7 -32.21 -20.68 22.75
C THR A 7 -32.75 -20.06 21.46
N VAL A 8 -33.89 -20.55 20.99
CA VAL A 8 -34.59 -19.96 19.84
C VAL A 8 -35.31 -18.70 20.32
N LEU A 9 -35.08 -17.57 19.63
CA LEU A 9 -35.72 -16.29 19.97
C LEU A 9 -37.18 -16.28 19.53
N THR A 10 -38.06 -15.81 20.43
CA THR A 10 -39.47 -15.58 20.10
C THR A 10 -39.63 -14.45 19.08
N PRO A 11 -40.74 -14.38 18.32
CA PRO A 11 -40.96 -13.30 17.36
C PRO A 11 -40.88 -11.89 17.97
N GLU A 12 -41.34 -11.73 19.21
CA GLU A 12 -41.23 -10.47 19.96
C GLU A 12 -39.78 -10.13 20.31
N GLN A 13 -38.98 -11.10 20.75
CA GLN A 13 -37.56 -10.89 21.00
C GLN A 13 -36.79 -10.57 19.71
N GLN A 14 -37.21 -11.12 18.57
CA GLN A 14 -36.60 -10.80 17.28
C GLN A 14 -36.87 -9.35 16.87
N SER A 15 -38.10 -8.85 17.01
CA SER A 15 -38.44 -7.45 16.69
C SER A 15 -37.72 -6.46 17.63
N GLN A 16 -37.58 -6.82 18.90
CA GLN A 16 -36.86 -6.01 19.88
C GLN A 16 -35.35 -5.99 19.62
N LEU A 17 -34.75 -7.14 19.25
CA LEU A 17 -33.34 -7.22 18.85
C LEU A 17 -33.04 -6.31 17.66
N LEU A 18 -33.92 -6.25 16.66
CA LEU A 18 -33.74 -5.39 15.49
C LEU A 18 -33.80 -3.90 15.87
N THR A 19 -34.69 -3.52 16.79
CA THR A 19 -34.81 -2.15 17.29
C THR A 19 -33.55 -1.76 18.08
N ASP A 20 -33.09 -2.63 18.96
CA ASP A 20 -31.89 -2.40 19.77
C ASP A 20 -30.61 -2.31 18.92
N VAL A 21 -30.47 -3.17 17.90
CA VAL A 21 -29.30 -3.12 17.00
C VAL A 21 -29.33 -1.86 16.13
N ARG A 22 -30.52 -1.38 15.71
CA ARG A 22 -30.65 -0.06 15.06
C ARG A 22 -30.27 1.09 15.99
N ALA A 23 -30.57 0.97 17.29
CA ALA A 23 -30.14 1.92 18.32
C ALA A 23 -28.63 1.83 18.63
N GLY A 24 -27.91 0.87 18.04
CA GLY A 24 -26.45 0.76 18.15
C GLY A 24 -25.95 -0.26 19.18
N MET A 25 -26.82 -1.16 19.66
CA MET A 25 -26.44 -2.22 20.60
C MET A 25 -25.31 -3.10 20.05
N SER A 26 -24.34 -3.40 20.91
CA SER A 26 -23.20 -4.23 20.56
C SER A 26 -23.54 -5.73 20.55
N PRO A 27 -22.75 -6.58 19.86
CA PRO A 27 -22.95 -8.02 19.90
C PRO A 27 -22.85 -8.62 21.31
N ALA A 28 -22.04 -8.04 22.20
CA ALA A 28 -21.84 -8.57 23.54
C ALA A 28 -23.07 -8.31 24.43
N GLU A 29 -23.59 -7.08 24.41
CA GLU A 29 -24.82 -6.71 25.11
C GLU A 29 -26.01 -7.53 24.61
N ALA A 30 -26.10 -7.76 23.30
CA ALA A 30 -27.17 -8.58 22.73
C ALA A 30 -27.09 -10.06 23.17
N LEU A 31 -25.88 -10.62 23.32
CA LEU A 31 -25.71 -11.98 23.83
C LEU A 31 -26.21 -12.12 25.27
N GLU A 32 -25.89 -11.12 26.10
CA GLU A 32 -26.26 -11.10 27.51
C GLU A 32 -27.76 -10.85 27.69
N LYS A 33 -28.31 -9.85 26.99
CA LYS A 33 -29.72 -9.46 27.10
C LYS A 33 -30.68 -10.54 26.60
N TYR A 34 -30.34 -11.19 25.49
CA TYR A 34 -31.24 -12.15 24.84
C TYR A 34 -30.95 -13.61 25.18
N GLY A 35 -29.87 -13.91 25.92
CA GLY A 35 -29.52 -15.27 26.33
C GLY A 35 -29.40 -16.26 25.16
N ALA A 36 -29.06 -15.76 23.97
CA ALA A 36 -29.02 -16.53 22.73
C ALA A 36 -27.60 -16.62 22.21
N SER A 37 -27.30 -17.67 21.44
CA SER A 37 -25.98 -17.81 20.83
C SER A 37 -25.74 -16.74 19.75
N ARG A 38 -24.48 -16.39 19.53
CA ARG A 38 -24.08 -15.40 18.51
C ARG A 38 -24.59 -15.77 17.12
N SER A 39 -24.60 -17.06 16.81
CA SER A 39 -25.08 -17.60 15.55
C SER A 39 -26.58 -17.37 15.36
N VAL A 40 -27.38 -17.50 16.42
CA VAL A 40 -28.83 -17.24 16.39
C VAL A 40 -29.09 -15.75 16.14
N LEU A 41 -28.43 -14.87 16.91
CA LEU A 41 -28.55 -13.42 16.73
C LEU A 41 -28.16 -12.98 15.30
N GLN A 42 -27.05 -13.50 14.77
CA GLN A 42 -26.62 -13.19 13.40
C GLN A 42 -27.60 -13.68 12.34
N ARG A 43 -28.24 -14.83 12.55
CA ARG A 43 -29.23 -15.37 11.60
C ARG A 43 -30.44 -14.45 11.49
N VAL A 44 -30.99 -14.02 12.63
CA VAL A 44 -32.13 -13.09 12.69
C VAL A 44 -31.78 -11.75 12.03
N LEU A 45 -30.61 -11.19 12.35
CA LEU A 45 -30.17 -9.92 11.78
C LEU A 45 -30.00 -10.00 10.25
N ARG A 46 -29.34 -11.05 9.75
CA ARG A 46 -29.13 -11.26 8.30
C ARG A 46 -30.44 -11.43 7.54
N ALA A 47 -31.40 -12.18 8.09
CA ALA A 47 -32.71 -12.37 7.48
C ALA A 47 -33.47 -11.04 7.29
N ASN A 48 -33.17 -10.05 8.14
CA ASN A 48 -33.78 -8.72 8.12
C ASN A 48 -32.86 -7.64 7.49
N GLY A 49 -31.80 -8.03 6.79
CA GLY A 49 -30.87 -7.11 6.13
C GLY A 49 -30.07 -6.23 7.10
N GLN A 50 -30.01 -6.58 8.38
CA GLN A 50 -29.25 -5.87 9.40
C GLN A 50 -27.96 -6.61 9.75
N GLY A 51 -27.03 -5.87 10.34
CA GLY A 51 -25.85 -6.43 10.96
C GLY A 51 -25.53 -5.64 12.21
N PHE A 52 -24.84 -6.30 13.15
CA PHE A 52 -24.20 -5.56 14.21
C PHE A 52 -23.25 -4.54 13.58
N VAL A 53 -23.45 -3.27 13.88
CA VAL A 53 -22.44 -2.27 13.59
C VAL A 53 -21.23 -2.68 14.42
N ASN A 54 -20.12 -3.04 13.77
CA ASN A 54 -18.84 -3.27 14.44
C ASN A 54 -18.28 -1.91 14.92
N LYS A 55 -19.03 -1.21 15.76
CA LYS A 55 -18.54 -0.14 16.60
C LYS A 55 -17.86 -0.83 17.79
N ARG A 56 -16.70 -1.45 17.52
CA ARG A 56 -15.68 -1.49 18.58
C ARG A 56 -15.15 -0.07 18.68
N ILE A 57 -15.88 0.75 19.42
CA ILE A 57 -15.43 2.05 19.88
C ILE A 57 -14.35 1.72 20.92
N TYR A 58 -13.14 1.44 20.43
CA TYR A 58 -11.99 1.67 21.27
C TYR A 58 -11.87 3.18 21.31
N ASP A 59 -11.92 3.72 22.52
CA ASP A 59 -11.58 5.10 22.74
C ASP A 59 -10.09 5.27 22.42
N ASP A 60 -9.80 5.83 21.24
CA ASP A 60 -8.43 6.08 20.80
C ASP A 60 -7.82 7.26 21.61
N SER A 61 -8.59 7.98 22.44
CA SER A 61 -8.09 9.09 23.27
C SER A 61 -6.92 8.67 24.15
N ALA A 62 -7.04 7.55 24.86
CA ALA A 62 -6.00 7.01 25.72
C ALA A 62 -4.74 6.58 24.93
N VAL A 63 -4.92 6.09 23.71
CA VAL A 63 -3.81 5.76 22.80
C VAL A 63 -3.11 7.03 22.33
N ILE A 64 -3.88 8.05 21.96
CA ILE A 64 -3.37 9.34 21.50
C ILE A 64 -2.60 10.04 22.61
N GLU A 65 -3.12 10.05 23.84
CA GLU A 65 -2.43 10.61 25.00
C GLU A 65 -1.10 9.89 25.29
N ALA A 66 -1.11 8.54 25.25
CA ALA A 66 0.10 7.75 25.42
C ALA A 66 1.15 8.03 24.31
N LEU A 67 0.69 8.20 23.06
CA LEU A 67 1.58 8.58 21.96
C LEU A 67 2.17 9.99 22.15
N ARG A 68 1.39 10.91 22.71
CA ARG A 68 1.83 12.29 23.00
C ARG A 68 2.78 12.37 24.20
N SER A 69 2.63 11.50 25.19
CA SER A 69 3.59 11.38 26.29
C SER A 69 4.91 10.71 25.87
N GLY A 70 5.00 10.23 24.64
CA GLY A 70 6.20 9.60 24.08
C GLY A 70 6.29 8.09 24.34
N GLU A 71 5.22 7.44 24.78
CA GLU A 71 5.20 5.98 24.87
C GLU A 71 5.36 5.35 23.48
N SER A 72 6.16 4.28 23.41
CA SER A 72 6.31 3.50 22.19
C SER A 72 5.04 2.67 21.91
N LEU A 73 4.73 2.44 20.63
CA LEU A 73 3.64 1.55 20.21
C LEU A 73 3.72 0.17 20.88
N HIS A 74 4.92 -0.34 21.17
CA HIS A 74 5.11 -1.63 21.82
C HIS A 74 4.61 -1.65 23.25
N ILE A 75 4.86 -0.58 24.01
CA ILE A 75 4.39 -0.43 25.39
C ILE A 75 2.86 -0.30 25.39
N ILE A 76 2.32 0.54 24.50
CA ILE A 76 0.86 0.71 24.35
C ILE A 76 0.21 -0.62 23.96
N HIS A 77 0.81 -1.37 23.02
CA HIS A 77 0.31 -2.67 22.58
C HIS A 77 0.24 -3.69 23.72
N ARG A 78 1.32 -3.83 24.50
CA ARG A 78 1.36 -4.74 25.65
C ARG A 78 0.34 -4.36 26.73
N ARG A 79 0.19 -3.06 27.01
CA ARG A 79 -0.69 -2.55 28.07
C ARG A 79 -2.17 -2.67 27.70
N THR A 80 -2.52 -2.32 26.47
CA THR A 80 -3.93 -2.17 26.05
C THR A 80 -4.48 -3.39 25.30
N GLY A 81 -3.61 -4.26 24.78
CA GLY A 81 -4.01 -5.37 23.91
C GLY A 81 -4.58 -4.93 22.56
N ILE A 82 -4.54 -3.63 22.23
CA ILE A 82 -5.02 -3.09 20.95
C ILE A 82 -4.15 -3.63 19.82
N SER A 83 -4.74 -3.99 18.69
CA SER A 83 -3.98 -4.56 17.56
C SER A 83 -2.90 -3.60 17.05
N TRP A 84 -1.74 -4.16 16.69
CA TRP A 84 -0.61 -3.40 16.16
C TRP A 84 -1.00 -2.53 14.95
N GLN A 85 -1.84 -3.06 14.07
CA GLN A 85 -2.33 -2.34 12.88
C GLN A 85 -3.17 -1.11 13.24
N ARG A 86 -3.94 -1.16 14.33
CA ARG A 86 -4.70 -0.01 14.80
C ARG A 86 -3.78 1.03 15.42
N LEU A 87 -2.82 0.62 16.24
CA LEU A 87 -1.85 1.54 16.84
C LEU A 87 -1.04 2.29 15.78
N VAL A 88 -0.57 1.59 14.74
CA VAL A 88 0.12 2.22 13.59
C VAL A 88 -0.80 3.21 12.87
N ARG A 89 -2.08 2.90 12.71
CA ARG A 89 -3.05 3.81 12.11
C ARG A 89 -3.24 5.07 12.96
N VAL A 90 -3.48 4.89 14.26
CA VAL A 90 -3.66 6.01 15.20
C VAL A 90 -2.41 6.88 15.25
N GLU A 91 -1.20 6.30 15.25
CA GLU A 91 0.04 7.07 15.18
C GLU A 91 0.20 7.82 13.86
N SER A 92 -0.20 7.24 12.73
CA SER A 92 -0.15 7.91 11.43
C SER A 92 -1.15 9.07 11.30
N GLU A 93 -2.26 9.02 12.04
CA GLU A 93 -3.34 10.01 11.98
C GLU A 93 -3.19 11.10 13.06
N HIS A 94 -2.72 10.70 14.24
CA HIS A 94 -2.74 11.50 15.48
C HIS A 94 -1.42 11.47 16.27
N GLY A 95 -0.41 10.74 15.79
CA GLY A 95 0.87 10.65 16.47
C GLY A 95 1.74 11.90 16.30
N PRO A 96 2.88 11.97 17.02
CA PRO A 96 3.77 13.14 17.02
C PRO A 96 4.33 13.48 15.63
N PHE A 97 4.42 12.50 14.73
CA PHE A 97 4.82 12.73 13.34
C PHE A 97 3.70 13.38 12.53
N ALA A 98 2.48 12.86 12.66
CA ALA A 98 1.29 13.43 12.01
C ALA A 98 1.09 14.89 12.44
N ASP A 99 1.20 15.16 13.75
CA ASP A 99 1.12 16.51 14.31
C ASP A 99 2.21 17.43 13.76
N ARG A 100 3.47 16.98 13.69
CA ARG A 100 4.56 17.76 13.07
C ARG A 100 4.29 18.11 11.61
N THR A 101 3.76 17.16 10.82
CA THR A 101 3.43 17.44 9.42
C THR A 101 2.23 18.37 9.28
N ARG A 102 1.23 18.24 10.16
CA ARG A 102 0.05 19.11 10.21
C ARG A 102 0.44 20.54 10.60
N ASN A 103 1.27 20.70 11.62
CA ASN A 103 1.77 22.00 12.07
C ASN A 103 2.59 22.69 10.99
N LYS A 104 3.53 21.99 10.33
CA LYS A 104 4.28 22.54 9.20
C LYS A 104 3.40 22.97 8.03
N ARG A 105 2.30 22.24 7.77
CA ARG A 105 1.32 22.64 6.75
C ARG A 105 0.55 23.88 7.20
N ALA A 106 0.07 23.91 8.44
CA ALA A 106 -0.66 25.05 9.00
C ALA A 106 0.19 26.32 8.99
N GLU A 107 1.46 26.26 9.41
CA GLU A 107 2.40 27.38 9.33
C GLU A 107 2.59 27.89 7.90
N LYS A 108 2.76 26.97 6.94
CA LYS A 108 2.87 27.35 5.53
C LYS A 108 1.58 28.00 5.02
N THR A 109 0.43 27.47 5.39
CA THR A 109 -0.87 28.04 5.00
C THR A 109 -1.09 29.41 5.64
N ALA A 110 -0.71 29.61 6.90
CA ALA A 110 -0.77 30.91 7.58
C ALA A 110 0.08 31.96 6.83
N ARG A 111 1.32 31.61 6.48
CA ARG A 111 2.20 32.50 5.67
C ARG A 111 1.60 32.82 4.30
N MET A 112 0.93 31.88 3.65
CA MET A 112 0.23 32.16 2.38
C MET A 112 -0.93 33.14 2.58
N ILE A 113 -1.69 33.00 3.67
CA ILE A 113 -2.82 33.87 3.99
C ILE A 113 -2.33 35.29 4.28
N GLU A 114 -1.24 35.46 5.02
CA GLU A 114 -0.63 36.77 5.29
C GLU A 114 -0.16 37.49 4.02
N LEU A 115 0.37 36.74 3.04
CA LEU A 115 0.84 37.29 1.77
C LEU A 115 -0.27 37.47 0.72
N ALA A 116 -1.43 36.83 0.90
CA ALA A 116 -2.53 36.87 -0.06
C ALA A 116 -3.07 38.29 -0.37
N PRO A 117 -3.10 39.26 0.56
CA PRO A 117 -3.56 40.62 0.30
C PRO A 117 -2.57 41.46 -0.52
N THR A 118 -1.27 41.12 -0.50
CA THR A 118 -0.20 41.94 -1.10
C THR A 118 0.38 41.33 -2.36
N MET A 119 0.27 40.00 -2.52
CA MET A 119 0.89 39.27 -3.61
C MET A 119 -0.12 38.46 -4.42
N THR A 120 0.19 38.26 -5.70
CA THR A 120 -0.56 37.34 -6.57
C THR A 120 -0.19 35.89 -6.30
N GLY A 121 -1.07 34.94 -6.62
CA GLY A 121 -0.81 33.51 -6.43
C GLY A 121 0.55 33.01 -6.97
N PRO A 122 0.98 33.39 -8.19
CA PRO A 122 2.30 33.05 -8.71
C PRO A 122 3.47 33.67 -7.95
N GLN A 123 3.32 34.90 -7.45
CA GLN A 123 4.35 35.57 -6.64
C GLN A 123 4.50 34.89 -5.27
N ILE A 124 3.40 34.51 -4.63
CA ILE A 124 3.40 33.73 -3.38
C ILE A 124 4.09 32.37 -3.61
N ALA A 125 3.79 31.72 -4.74
CA ALA A 125 4.39 30.46 -5.13
C ALA A 125 5.92 30.58 -5.28
N ALA A 126 6.41 31.61 -5.97
CA ALA A 126 7.84 31.89 -6.09
C ALA A 126 8.49 32.22 -4.74
N HIS A 127 7.85 33.08 -3.94
CA HIS A 127 8.37 33.51 -2.64
C HIS A 127 8.51 32.36 -1.63
N LEU A 128 7.59 31.39 -1.66
CA LEU A 128 7.60 30.24 -0.74
C LEU A 128 8.25 28.98 -1.33
N GLY A 129 8.72 29.02 -2.59
CA GLY A 129 9.30 27.86 -3.29
C GLY A 129 8.29 26.73 -3.49
N LEU A 130 7.03 27.06 -3.76
CA LEU A 130 5.92 26.11 -3.93
C LEU A 130 5.35 26.18 -5.33
N SER A 131 4.60 25.14 -5.73
CA SER A 131 3.89 25.18 -7.00
C SER A 131 2.64 26.07 -6.91
N SER A 132 2.29 26.74 -8.01
CA SER A 132 1.10 27.60 -8.07
C SER A 132 -0.21 26.84 -7.82
N SER A 133 -0.26 25.55 -8.15
CA SER A 133 -1.42 24.68 -7.85
C SER A 133 -1.53 24.42 -6.35
N THR A 134 -0.40 24.17 -5.67
CA THR A 134 -0.35 24.01 -4.21
C THR A 134 -0.84 25.26 -3.50
N VAL A 135 -0.36 26.45 -3.89
CA VAL A 135 -0.81 27.73 -3.30
C VAL A 135 -2.30 27.94 -3.53
N SER A 136 -2.79 27.71 -4.75
CA SER A 136 -4.21 27.85 -5.08
C SER A 136 -5.09 26.92 -4.25
N LEU A 137 -4.66 25.68 -4.03
CA LEU A 137 -5.40 24.71 -3.23
C LEU A 137 -5.49 25.12 -1.76
N TYR A 138 -4.37 25.54 -1.16
CA TYR A 138 -4.34 25.96 0.24
C TYR A 138 -5.15 27.23 0.48
N LEU A 139 -4.99 28.25 -0.36
CA LEU A 139 -5.77 29.49 -0.26
C LEU A 139 -7.26 29.23 -0.47
N LYS A 140 -7.63 28.36 -1.43
CA LYS A 140 -9.02 27.95 -1.64
C LYS A 140 -9.59 27.23 -0.43
N SER A 141 -8.85 26.30 0.18
CA SER A 141 -9.29 25.61 1.40
C SER A 141 -9.46 26.55 2.60
N ALA A 142 -8.69 27.64 2.63
CA ALA A 142 -8.79 28.70 3.64
C ALA A 142 -9.85 29.77 3.31
N GLY A 143 -10.52 29.68 2.15
CA GLY A 143 -11.50 30.69 1.71
C GLY A 143 -10.89 32.04 1.30
N VAL A 144 -9.58 32.13 1.15
CA VAL A 144 -8.87 33.37 0.84
C VAL A 144 -8.60 33.47 -0.65
N LYS A 145 -8.88 34.64 -1.25
CA LYS A 145 -8.54 34.92 -2.65
C LYS A 145 -7.31 35.82 -2.69
N PRO A 146 -6.22 35.40 -3.36
CA PRO A 146 -5.05 36.27 -3.51
C PRO A 146 -5.36 37.43 -4.47
N VAL A 147 -4.48 38.44 -4.45
CA VAL A 147 -4.52 39.55 -5.42
C VAL A 147 -4.61 38.97 -6.83
N GLN A 148 -5.64 39.39 -7.57
CA GLN A 148 -5.82 38.97 -8.93
C GLN A 148 -4.78 39.67 -9.79
N THR A 149 -4.06 38.91 -10.62
CA THR A 149 -3.36 39.53 -11.74
C THR A 149 -4.42 40.18 -12.61
N ARG A 150 -4.39 41.52 -12.71
CA ARG A 150 -5.10 42.19 -13.80
C ARG A 150 -4.49 41.65 -15.08
N ARG A 151 -5.17 40.70 -15.73
CA ARG A 151 -4.85 40.35 -17.11
C ARG A 151 -5.00 41.66 -17.87
N ALA A 152 -3.92 42.14 -18.47
CA ALA A 152 -4.00 43.21 -19.44
C ALA A 152 -5.05 42.78 -20.47
N ALA A 153 -6.18 43.48 -20.49
CA ALA A 153 -7.23 43.26 -21.46
C ALA A 153 -6.62 43.59 -22.82
N GLY A 154 -6.19 42.57 -23.57
CA GLY A 154 -5.64 42.79 -24.91
C GLY A 154 -4.39 42.03 -25.31
N THR A 155 -3.96 40.97 -24.61
CA THR A 155 -3.09 40.01 -25.31
C THR A 155 -3.95 39.27 -26.33
N VAL A 156 -4.07 39.85 -27.53
CA VAL A 156 -4.52 39.18 -28.74
C VAL A 156 -3.82 37.84 -28.76
N LYS A 157 -4.60 36.77 -28.64
CA LYS A 157 -4.10 35.41 -28.70
C LYS A 157 -3.32 35.34 -30.02
N PRO A 158 -1.98 35.15 -30.01
CA PRO A 158 -1.25 35.08 -31.27
C PRO A 158 -1.95 34.00 -32.10
N PRO A 159 -2.22 34.27 -33.40
CA PRO A 159 -2.90 33.31 -34.25
C PRO A 159 -2.18 31.99 -34.05
N SER A 160 -2.90 30.98 -33.57
CA SER A 160 -2.30 29.69 -33.33
C SER A 160 -1.81 29.21 -34.68
N LEU A 161 -0.51 29.37 -34.94
CA LEU A 161 0.15 28.67 -36.02
C LEU A 161 -0.19 27.21 -35.72
N ARG A 162 -1.08 26.64 -36.55
CA ARG A 162 -1.29 25.20 -36.57
C ARG A 162 0.08 24.66 -36.92
N VAL A 163 0.84 24.29 -35.90
CA VAL A 163 1.91 23.33 -36.04
C VAL A 163 1.18 22.12 -36.58
N VAL A 164 1.28 21.91 -37.89
CA VAL A 164 0.91 20.67 -38.54
C VAL A 164 1.75 19.64 -37.83
N LYS A 165 1.13 18.98 -36.86
CA LYS A 165 1.78 17.90 -36.12
C LYS A 165 2.03 16.86 -37.19
N ASP A 166 3.30 16.63 -37.52
CA ASP A 166 3.67 15.52 -38.38
C ASP A 166 2.90 14.29 -37.92
N PRO A 167 2.29 13.53 -38.85
CA PRO A 167 1.51 12.37 -38.49
C PRO A 167 2.39 11.49 -37.62
N LYS A 168 1.95 11.29 -36.36
CA LYS A 168 2.64 10.41 -35.42
C LYS A 168 2.92 9.10 -36.16
N PRO A 169 4.17 8.61 -36.17
CA PRO A 169 4.46 7.33 -36.79
C PRO A 169 3.51 6.28 -36.21
N ALA A 170 2.94 5.46 -37.09
CA ALA A 170 1.99 4.44 -36.72
C ALA A 170 2.56 3.64 -35.53
N PRO A 171 1.76 3.37 -34.48
CA PRO A 171 2.24 2.64 -33.32
C PRO A 171 2.88 1.34 -33.80
N ILE A 172 4.19 1.20 -33.57
CA ILE A 172 4.90 -0.05 -33.85
C ILE A 172 4.15 -1.13 -33.09
N LYS A 173 3.42 -1.98 -33.82
CA LYS A 173 2.71 -3.13 -33.27
C LYS A 173 3.78 -4.10 -32.78
N ARG A 174 4.26 -3.90 -31.54
CA ARG A 174 5.05 -4.91 -30.84
C ARG A 174 4.18 -6.16 -30.78
N SER A 175 4.64 -7.24 -31.42
CA SER A 175 4.02 -8.54 -31.28
C SER A 175 3.90 -8.82 -29.78
N LYS A 176 2.69 -9.15 -29.33
CA LYS A 176 2.47 -9.65 -27.97
C LYS A 176 3.08 -11.05 -27.89
N ALA A 177 4.41 -11.13 -27.92
CA ALA A 177 5.09 -12.35 -27.51
C ALA A 177 4.69 -12.59 -26.05
N LYS A 178 3.89 -13.63 -25.83
CA LYS A 178 3.61 -14.13 -24.48
C LYS A 178 4.98 -14.37 -23.84
N PRO A 179 5.30 -13.74 -22.69
CA PRO A 179 6.53 -14.08 -22.00
C PRO A 179 6.54 -15.60 -21.75
N PRO A 180 7.70 -16.26 -21.90
CA PRO A 180 7.79 -17.70 -21.65
C PRO A 180 7.21 -17.99 -20.26
N LYS A 181 6.37 -19.02 -20.17
CA LYS A 181 5.79 -19.47 -18.90
C LYS A 181 6.95 -19.82 -17.97
N ARG A 182 7.28 -18.92 -17.05
CA ARG A 182 8.25 -19.19 -15.98
C ARG A 182 7.67 -20.27 -15.08
N ASP A 183 8.52 -21.20 -14.67
CA ASP A 183 8.14 -22.34 -13.84
C ASP A 183 7.32 -21.93 -12.60
N PRO A 184 6.27 -22.71 -12.25
CA PRO A 184 5.31 -22.36 -11.20
C PRO A 184 5.95 -22.21 -9.81
N LEU A 185 7.15 -22.74 -9.60
CA LEU A 185 7.86 -22.70 -8.32
C LEU A 185 8.50 -21.34 -8.00
N TYR A 186 8.81 -20.50 -9.01
CA TYR A 186 9.39 -19.16 -8.80
C TYR A 186 8.34 -18.06 -8.55
N LEU A 187 7.06 -18.36 -8.80
CA LEU A 187 5.97 -17.39 -8.80
C LEU A 187 5.37 -17.11 -7.42
N THR A 188 5.67 -17.92 -6.40
CA THR A 188 5.03 -17.79 -5.08
C THR A 188 5.76 -16.82 -4.15
N CYS A 189 7.10 -16.83 -4.11
CA CYS A 189 7.84 -15.93 -3.20
C CYS A 189 7.95 -14.49 -3.77
N SER A 190 8.25 -14.30 -5.06
CA SER A 190 8.44 -12.96 -5.65
C SER A 190 7.16 -12.12 -5.75
N ARG A 191 5.98 -12.75 -5.93
CA ARG A 191 4.68 -12.04 -5.93
C ARG A 191 4.21 -11.64 -4.54
N LYS A 192 4.50 -12.43 -3.50
CA LYS A 192 4.09 -12.14 -2.12
C LYS A 192 5.13 -11.36 -1.32
N HIS A 193 6.41 -11.50 -1.67
CA HIS A 193 7.54 -10.88 -1.00
C HIS A 193 8.56 -10.40 -2.07
N PRO A 194 8.36 -9.22 -2.68
CA PRO A 194 9.34 -8.68 -3.62
C PRO A 194 10.70 -8.53 -2.92
N ILE A 195 11.76 -9.05 -3.55
CA ILE A 195 13.11 -9.02 -3.00
C ILE A 195 13.65 -7.59 -3.13
N THR A 196 13.85 -6.93 -2.00
CA THR A 196 14.47 -5.62 -1.85
C THR A 196 15.82 -5.78 -1.17
N LYS A 197 16.66 -4.74 -1.19
CA LYS A 197 17.97 -4.77 -0.50
C LYS A 197 17.87 -5.10 0.99
N SER A 198 16.76 -4.76 1.65
CA SER A 198 16.57 -4.94 3.10
C SER A 198 16.02 -6.30 3.51
N ASN A 199 15.37 -7.04 2.60
CA ASN A 199 14.79 -8.35 2.90
C ASN A 199 15.50 -9.52 2.19
N ARG A 200 16.61 -9.25 1.50
CA ARG A 200 17.45 -10.24 0.81
C ARG A 200 18.40 -10.93 1.78
N VAL A 201 18.55 -12.25 1.66
CA VAL A 201 19.58 -12.99 2.41
C VAL A 201 20.96 -12.61 1.86
N LYS A 202 21.86 -12.17 2.75
CA LYS A 202 23.23 -11.76 2.38
C LYS A 202 23.94 -12.91 1.66
N GLY A 203 24.49 -12.64 0.48
CA GLY A 203 25.17 -13.63 -0.37
C GLY A 203 24.28 -14.36 -1.38
N THR A 204 22.97 -14.10 -1.41
CA THR A 204 22.06 -14.71 -2.42
C THR A 204 21.35 -13.63 -3.22
N LEU A 205 21.04 -13.92 -4.49
CA LEU A 205 20.26 -13.02 -5.35
C LEU A 205 18.75 -13.26 -5.23
N ASN A 206 18.35 -14.49 -4.88
CA ASN A 206 16.97 -14.95 -5.03
C ASN A 206 16.29 -15.38 -3.71
N GLU A 207 16.95 -15.27 -2.55
CA GLU A 207 16.32 -15.63 -1.28
C GLU A 207 15.82 -14.41 -0.50
N CYS A 208 14.55 -14.48 -0.09
CA CYS A 208 13.94 -13.55 0.83
C CYS A 208 14.04 -14.08 2.27
N LEU A 209 14.49 -13.24 3.21
CA LEU A 209 14.59 -13.52 4.64
C LEU A 209 13.26 -14.02 5.25
N VAL A 210 12.13 -13.56 4.71
CA VAL A 210 10.78 -13.97 5.15
C VAL A 210 10.47 -15.41 4.72
N CYS A 211 10.80 -15.79 3.48
CA CYS A 211 10.61 -17.16 2.98
C CYS A 211 11.56 -18.13 3.74
N LYS A 212 12.81 -17.71 3.99
CA LYS A 212 13.80 -18.47 4.78
C LYS A 212 13.36 -18.73 6.22
N ARG A 213 12.87 -17.69 6.93
CA ARG A 213 12.37 -17.85 8.32
C ARG A 213 11.12 -18.72 8.42
N ARG A 214 10.32 -18.83 7.35
CA ARG A 214 9.11 -19.66 7.31
C ARG A 214 9.38 -21.12 6.93
N GLY A 215 10.65 -21.52 6.80
CA GLY A 215 11.00 -22.87 6.35
C GLY A 215 10.57 -23.16 4.91
N VAL A 216 10.18 -22.13 4.14
CA VAL A 216 9.94 -22.23 2.70
C VAL A 216 11.28 -22.07 2.01
N SER A 217 12.19 -23.02 2.25
CA SER A 217 13.34 -23.18 1.37
C SER A 217 12.81 -23.60 0.00
N LEU A 218 13.38 -23.04 -1.08
CA LEU A 218 13.40 -23.77 -2.34
C LEU A 218 13.90 -25.17 -1.98
N PRO A 219 13.15 -26.24 -2.26
CA PRO A 219 13.56 -27.57 -1.80
C PRO A 219 14.98 -27.77 -2.29
N THR A 220 15.89 -27.96 -1.34
CA THR A 220 17.35 -28.02 -1.56
C THR A 220 17.70 -29.01 -2.67
N ASN A 221 16.84 -30.01 -2.86
CA ASN A 221 16.87 -31.00 -3.93
C ASN A 221 16.77 -30.38 -5.34
N LEU A 222 16.02 -29.29 -5.53
CA LEU A 222 15.93 -28.59 -6.83
C LEU A 222 17.17 -27.76 -7.13
N VAL A 223 17.82 -27.19 -6.10
CA VAL A 223 19.08 -26.46 -6.28
C VAL A 223 20.18 -27.46 -6.63
N ALA A 224 20.26 -28.58 -5.90
CA ALA A 224 21.19 -29.66 -6.20
C ALA A 224 20.98 -30.25 -7.61
N ALA A 225 19.72 -30.49 -8.00
CA ALA A 225 19.40 -31.00 -9.34
C ALA A 225 19.76 -29.99 -10.45
N ARG A 226 19.52 -28.69 -10.22
CA ARG A 226 19.92 -27.65 -11.18
C ARG A 226 21.44 -27.58 -11.32
N ASP A 227 22.16 -27.60 -10.21
CA ASP A 227 23.62 -27.46 -10.22
C ASP A 227 24.29 -28.69 -10.86
N ALA A 228 23.70 -29.89 -10.71
CA ALA A 228 24.10 -31.08 -11.46
C ALA A 228 23.90 -30.92 -12.98
N LEU A 229 22.74 -30.41 -13.42
CA LEU A 229 22.48 -30.13 -14.84
C LEU A 229 23.43 -29.08 -15.42
N ILE A 230 23.80 -28.06 -14.63
CA ILE A 230 24.77 -27.05 -15.07
C ILE A 230 26.14 -27.71 -15.28
N ALA A 231 26.60 -28.55 -14.35
CA ALA A 231 27.86 -29.26 -14.48
C ALA A 231 27.88 -30.22 -15.70
N GLU A 232 26.77 -30.89 -15.98
CA GLU A 232 26.63 -31.73 -17.19
C GLU A 232 26.74 -30.91 -18.49
N LEU A 233 26.06 -29.76 -18.55
CA LEU A 233 26.12 -28.88 -19.71
C LEU A 233 27.53 -28.28 -19.91
N GLU A 234 28.21 -27.89 -18.84
CA GLU A 234 29.59 -27.40 -18.91
C GLU A 234 30.54 -28.49 -19.44
N ALA A 235 30.33 -29.76 -19.07
CA ALA A 235 31.11 -30.89 -19.60
C ALA A 235 30.80 -31.19 -21.07
N VAL A 236 29.57 -30.96 -21.54
CA VAL A 236 29.22 -31.06 -22.97
C VAL A 236 29.91 -29.93 -23.75
N ILE A 237 29.80 -28.69 -23.29
CA ILE A 237 30.43 -27.53 -23.94
C ILE A 237 31.95 -27.73 -24.02
N ALA A 238 32.59 -28.19 -22.94
CA ALA A 238 34.03 -28.42 -22.93
C ALA A 238 34.46 -29.48 -23.96
N ARG A 239 33.66 -30.54 -24.16
CA ARG A 239 33.92 -31.56 -25.19
C ARG A 239 33.74 -31.01 -26.59
N GLU A 240 32.62 -30.33 -26.87
CA GLU A 240 32.37 -29.74 -28.20
C GLU A 240 33.43 -28.70 -28.57
N VAL A 241 33.85 -27.86 -27.61
CA VAL A 241 34.94 -26.90 -27.83
C VAL A 241 36.26 -27.62 -28.11
N ALA A 242 36.57 -28.71 -27.41
CA ALA A 242 37.79 -29.48 -27.66
C ALA A 242 37.77 -30.15 -29.04
N GLU A 243 36.64 -30.70 -29.47
CA GLU A 243 36.46 -31.29 -30.80
C GLU A 243 36.62 -30.24 -31.90
N LEU A 244 35.91 -29.12 -31.80
CA LEU A 244 36.03 -28.00 -32.76
C LEU A 244 37.45 -27.44 -32.82
N THR A 245 38.14 -27.35 -31.67
CA THR A 245 39.52 -26.88 -31.63
C THR A 245 40.48 -27.88 -32.29
N ALA A 246 40.22 -29.20 -32.14
CA ALA A 246 41.02 -30.23 -32.80
C ALA A 246 40.82 -30.21 -34.33
N ASP A 247 39.59 -30.00 -34.79
CA ASP A 247 39.25 -29.92 -36.22
C ASP A 247 39.84 -28.66 -36.88
N LEU A 248 39.83 -27.52 -36.17
CA LEU A 248 40.34 -26.24 -36.68
C LEU A 248 41.87 -26.12 -36.60
N ARG A 249 42.54 -26.91 -35.75
CA ARG A 249 44.00 -26.88 -35.60
C ARG A 249 44.77 -27.10 -36.91
N PRO A 250 44.48 -28.12 -37.74
CA PRO A 250 45.18 -28.30 -39.02
C PRO A 250 44.90 -27.18 -40.03
N GLU A 251 43.76 -26.50 -39.95
CA GLU A 251 43.49 -25.33 -40.80
C GLU A 251 44.30 -24.11 -40.33
N MET A 252 44.41 -23.91 -39.02
CA MET A 252 45.25 -22.87 -38.43
C MET A 252 46.74 -23.08 -38.73
N GLU A 253 47.23 -24.34 -38.69
CA GLU A 253 48.62 -24.68 -39.01
C GLU A 253 48.95 -24.53 -40.51
N LYS A 254 47.96 -24.60 -41.40
CA LYS A 254 48.13 -24.31 -42.84
C LYS A 254 48.07 -22.82 -43.17
N ALA A 255 47.44 -22.02 -42.31
CA ALA A 255 47.30 -20.58 -42.48
C ALA A 255 48.44 -19.78 -41.85
N ALA A 256 49.27 -20.42 -41.02
CA ALA A 256 50.50 -19.87 -40.43
C ALA A 256 51.72 -20.16 -41.32
#